data_AF-A0A9P0KLI4-F1
#
_entry.id   AF-A0A9P0KLI4-F1
#
_cell.length_a   1.000
_cell.length_b   1.000
_cell.length_c   1.000
_cell.angle_alpha   90.00
_cell.angle_beta   90.00
_cell.angle_gamma   90.00
#
_symmetry.space_group_name_H-M   'P 1'
#
loop_
_entity.id
_entity.type
_entity.pdbx_description
1 polymer ?
#
loop_
_entity_poly.entity_id
_entity_poly.type
_entity_poly.pdbx_seq_one_letter_code
_entity_poly.pdbx_strand_id
1 'polypeptide(L)'
;MKITLTLIATLLVLVVYGEPDVNMTVAPLDLEEAKKELTEIINLIPRDNITAIVNYHLANDDGFKAAILHMQTPEFRALVDSIRANPKWKAFKDAVRAFGFDVDQLIECTRTFIEDSKVGDVDPSAKKSLASFIRDIEEVIPVGQMLMTFAKKKNLQSFIQHMSTNGTKEKVMDVLKVPEVKKYIEELSDMGLDVQDMLSLLFAGLGWGNLKMP
;
A
#
# COMPACT_ATOMS: atom_id res chain seq x y z
N MET A 1 2.24 -16.70 10.61
CA MET A 1 2.85 -15.40 10.29
C MET A 1 2.26 -15.00 8.95
N LYS A 2 1.23 -14.15 8.99
CA LYS A 2 0.33 -13.86 7.87
C LYS A 2 1.05 -12.95 6.89
N ILE A 3 1.04 -13.29 5.61
CA ILE A 3 1.88 -12.69 4.58
C ILE A 3 1.16 -11.44 4.01
N THR A 4 0.10 -10.94 4.67
CA THR A 4 -0.85 -9.85 4.25
C THR A 4 -0.17 -8.51 4.03
N LEU A 5 1.05 -8.47 4.54
CA LEU A 5 2.14 -7.59 4.20
C LEU A 5 2.42 -7.42 2.71
N THR A 6 2.20 -8.34 1.79
CA THR A 6 3.17 -8.54 0.69
C THR A 6 3.18 -7.57 -0.51
N LEU A 7 2.05 -7.04 -0.95
CA LEU A 7 2.04 -6.00 -2.00
C LEU A 7 2.59 -4.65 -1.50
N ILE A 8 2.38 -4.36 -0.22
CA ILE A 8 2.93 -3.19 0.46
C ILE A 8 4.32 -3.48 1.03
N ALA A 9 4.66 -4.74 1.37
CA ALA A 9 5.99 -5.23 1.70
C ALA A 9 6.90 -5.11 0.50
N THR A 10 6.39 -5.22 -0.71
CA THR A 10 7.16 -4.90 -1.91
C THR A 10 7.55 -3.42 -1.95
N LEU A 11 6.65 -2.51 -1.53
CA LEU A 11 6.92 -1.08 -1.38
C LEU A 11 7.75 -0.75 -0.11
N LEU A 12 7.74 -1.63 0.90
CA LEU A 12 8.32 -1.42 2.24
C LEU A 12 9.66 -2.12 2.48
N VAL A 13 9.92 -3.21 1.77
CA VAL A 13 11.22 -3.86 1.67
C VAL A 13 12.24 -2.92 1.07
N LEU A 14 11.78 -1.97 0.23
CA LEU A 14 12.58 -0.85 -0.24
C LEU A 14 13.23 -0.09 0.90
N VAL A 15 12.70 -0.19 2.12
CA VAL A 15 13.12 0.67 3.22
C VAL A 15 13.99 -0.05 4.25
N VAL A 16 13.78 -1.35 4.46
CA VAL A 16 14.22 -2.08 5.66
C VAL A 16 15.71 -2.50 5.66
N TYR A 17 16.43 -2.47 4.53
CA TYR A 17 17.84 -2.96 4.48
C TYR A 17 18.92 -1.87 4.41
N GLY A 18 18.57 -0.60 4.55
CA GLY A 18 19.56 0.46 4.77
C GLY A 18 19.71 0.71 6.26
N GLU A 19 20.51 -0.08 7.00
CA GLU A 19 21.04 0.44 8.26
C GLU A 19 21.80 1.72 7.91
N PRO A 20 21.41 2.90 8.44
CA PRO A 20 22.17 4.10 8.21
C PRO A 20 23.49 3.91 8.96
N ASP A 21 24.57 3.68 8.22
CA ASP A 21 25.90 3.89 8.75
C ASP A 21 25.95 5.35 9.23
N VAL A 22 26.08 5.54 10.54
CA VAL A 22 25.80 6.79 11.27
C VAL A 22 26.74 7.95 10.85
N ASN A 23 27.66 7.69 9.93
CA ASN A 23 28.61 8.65 9.36
C ASN A 23 28.57 8.80 7.82
N MET A 24 27.55 8.29 7.11
CA MET A 24 27.45 8.52 5.66
C MET A 24 26.92 9.91 5.32
N THR A 25 27.73 10.68 4.59
CA THR A 25 27.21 11.73 3.69
C THR A 25 26.08 11.13 2.87
N VAL A 26 24.86 11.67 2.98
CA VAL A 26 23.71 11.21 2.19
C VAL A 26 24.11 11.20 0.72
N ALA A 27 24.06 10.03 0.10
CA ALA A 27 24.47 9.89 -1.30
C ALA A 27 23.56 10.78 -2.18
N PRO A 28 24.09 11.44 -3.23
CA PRO A 28 23.27 12.24 -4.13
C PRO A 28 22.05 11.46 -4.66
N LEU A 29 20.88 12.10 -4.64
CA LEU A 29 19.65 11.50 -5.16
C LEU A 29 19.55 11.71 -6.67
N ASP A 30 19.59 10.61 -7.43
CA ASP A 30 19.10 10.58 -8.82
C ASP A 30 17.67 10.01 -8.84
N LEU A 31 16.69 10.91 -8.96
CA LEU A 31 15.28 10.54 -8.92
C LEU A 31 14.85 9.74 -10.14
N GLU A 32 15.44 9.98 -11.31
CA GLU A 32 15.06 9.27 -12.54
C GLU A 32 15.59 7.83 -12.52
N GLU A 33 16.82 7.63 -12.07
CA GLU A 33 17.34 6.28 -11.89
C GLU A 33 16.61 5.55 -10.74
N ALA A 34 16.27 6.23 -9.63
CA ALA A 34 15.45 5.64 -8.57
C ALA A 34 14.08 5.15 -9.07
N LYS A 35 13.39 5.93 -9.92
CA LYS A 35 12.13 5.52 -10.57
C LYS A 35 12.30 4.29 -11.46
N LYS A 36 13.38 4.24 -12.25
CA LYS A 36 13.69 3.09 -13.10
C LYS A 36 13.98 1.85 -12.28
N GLU A 37 14.80 1.98 -11.24
CA GLU A 37 15.10 0.90 -10.30
C GLU A 37 13.85 0.38 -9.58
N LEU A 38 12.92 1.27 -9.20
CA LEU A 38 11.62 0.90 -8.65
C LEU A 38 10.75 0.16 -9.67
N THR A 39 10.73 0.64 -10.92
CA THR A 39 9.96 0.02 -12.01
C THR A 39 10.39 -1.42 -12.26
N GLU A 40 11.69 -1.71 -12.18
CA GLU A 40 12.21 -3.07 -12.27
C GLU A 40 11.65 -4.01 -11.19
N ILE A 41 11.46 -3.52 -9.97
CA ILE A 41 10.86 -4.28 -8.86
C ILE A 41 9.37 -4.47 -9.09
N ILE A 42 8.65 -3.41 -9.50
CA ILE A 42 7.21 -3.48 -9.84
C ILE A 42 6.96 -4.49 -10.96
N ASN A 43 7.87 -4.61 -11.92
CA ASN A 43 7.74 -5.58 -13.02
C ASN A 43 7.87 -7.05 -12.57
N LEU A 44 8.31 -7.32 -11.34
CA LEU A 44 8.30 -8.67 -10.76
C LEU A 44 6.91 -9.08 -10.26
N ILE A 45 5.96 -8.15 -10.17
CA ILE A 45 4.59 -8.47 -9.78
C ILE A 45 3.94 -9.32 -10.88
N PRO A 46 3.48 -10.56 -10.58
CA PRO A 46 2.88 -11.45 -11.56
C PRO A 46 1.45 -11.00 -11.87
N ARG A 47 1.30 -9.97 -12.71
CA ARG A 47 0.01 -9.33 -13.02
C ARG A 47 -1.04 -10.32 -13.49
N ASP A 48 -0.67 -11.26 -14.35
CA ASP A 48 -1.60 -12.28 -14.87
C ASP A 48 -2.14 -13.19 -13.77
N ASN A 49 -1.29 -13.60 -12.82
CA ASN A 49 -1.70 -14.40 -11.65
C ASN A 49 -2.65 -13.60 -10.76
N ILE A 50 -2.34 -12.32 -10.50
CA ILE A 50 -3.19 -11.44 -9.71
C ILE A 50 -4.56 -11.27 -10.38
N THR A 51 -4.60 -11.06 -11.70
CA THR A 51 -5.86 -10.97 -12.45
C THR A 51 -6.66 -12.27 -12.37
N ALA A 52 -5.99 -13.43 -12.48
CA ALA A 52 -6.66 -14.72 -12.33
C ALA A 52 -7.25 -14.91 -10.92
N ILE A 53 -6.52 -14.53 -9.87
CA ILE A 53 -6.98 -14.57 -8.47
C ILE A 53 -8.20 -13.65 -8.31
N VAL A 54 -8.12 -12.39 -8.74
CA VAL A 54 -9.25 -11.44 -8.68
C VAL A 54 -10.50 -12.03 -9.34
N ASN A 55 -10.37 -12.56 -10.55
CA ASN A 55 -11.49 -13.16 -11.28
C ASN A 55 -12.07 -14.38 -10.54
N TYR A 56 -11.22 -15.20 -9.94
CA TYR A 56 -11.65 -16.33 -9.14
C TYR A 56 -12.47 -15.89 -7.92
N HIS A 57 -12.02 -14.88 -7.17
CA HIS A 57 -12.75 -14.38 -6.01
C HIS A 57 -14.06 -13.66 -6.40
N LEU A 58 -14.07 -12.90 -7.50
CA LEU A 58 -15.31 -12.31 -8.04
C LEU A 58 -16.36 -13.35 -8.44
N ALA A 59 -15.93 -14.55 -8.83
CA ALA A 59 -16.85 -15.63 -9.21
C ALA A 59 -17.27 -16.50 -8.01
N ASN A 60 -16.35 -16.77 -7.06
CA ASN A 60 -16.52 -17.88 -6.12
C ASN A 60 -16.42 -17.51 -4.62
N ASP A 61 -16.01 -16.28 -4.28
CA ASP A 61 -15.78 -15.90 -2.88
C ASP A 61 -16.83 -14.87 -2.43
N ASP A 62 -17.84 -15.33 -1.69
CA ASP A 62 -18.89 -14.47 -1.15
C ASP A 62 -18.38 -13.39 -0.20
N GLY A 63 -17.31 -13.66 0.56
CA GLY A 63 -16.70 -12.66 1.44
C GLY A 63 -16.05 -11.53 0.65
N PHE A 64 -15.31 -11.88 -0.40
CA PHE A 64 -14.69 -10.92 -1.31
C PHE A 64 -15.74 -10.11 -2.07
N LYS A 65 -16.74 -10.79 -2.65
CA LYS A 65 -17.87 -10.14 -3.32
C LYS A 65 -18.60 -9.17 -2.39
N ALA A 66 -18.90 -9.56 -1.15
CA ALA A 66 -19.50 -8.70 -0.15
C ALA A 66 -18.63 -7.47 0.18
N ALA A 67 -17.31 -7.63 0.25
CA ALA A 67 -16.37 -6.53 0.45
C ALA A 67 -16.40 -5.54 -0.73
N ILE A 68 -16.35 -6.03 -1.98
CA ILE A 68 -16.43 -5.18 -3.19
C ILE A 68 -17.76 -4.42 -3.24
N LEU A 69 -18.90 -5.10 -3.01
CA LEU A 69 -20.21 -4.45 -2.96
C LEU A 69 -20.26 -3.34 -1.91
N HIS A 70 -19.68 -3.59 -0.74
CA HIS A 70 -19.60 -2.57 0.30
C HIS A 70 -18.75 -1.36 -0.12
N MET A 71 -17.62 -1.60 -0.79
CA MET A 71 -16.77 -0.52 -1.31
C MET A 71 -17.44 0.28 -2.45
N GLN A 72 -18.45 -0.31 -3.11
CA GLN A 72 -19.27 0.35 -4.12
C GLN A 72 -20.41 1.20 -3.51
N THR A 73 -20.69 1.12 -2.20
CA THR A 73 -21.82 1.87 -1.63
C THR A 73 -21.55 3.38 -1.58
N PRO A 74 -22.60 4.22 -1.61
CA PRO A 74 -22.46 5.66 -1.46
C PRO A 74 -21.73 6.08 -0.18
N GLU A 75 -21.92 5.34 0.92
CA GLU A 75 -21.29 5.65 2.21
C GLU A 75 -19.78 5.46 2.18
N PHE A 76 -19.31 4.35 1.60
CA PHE A 76 -17.87 4.09 1.45
C PHE A 76 -17.23 5.09 0.49
N ARG A 77 -17.90 5.42 -0.62
CA ARG A 77 -17.43 6.45 -1.56
C ARG A 77 -17.32 7.82 -0.89
N ALA A 78 -18.33 8.21 -0.10
CA ALA A 78 -18.32 9.47 0.64
C ALA A 78 -17.16 9.53 1.66
N LEU A 79 -16.83 8.41 2.31
CA LEU A 79 -15.67 8.32 3.19
C LEU A 79 -14.37 8.60 2.42
N VAL A 80 -14.17 7.93 1.28
CA VAL A 80 -12.99 8.11 0.43
C VAL A 80 -12.90 9.56 -0.10
N ASP A 81 -14.02 10.14 -0.51
CA ASP A 81 -14.05 11.52 -1.02
C ASP A 81 -13.75 12.56 0.07
N SER A 82 -14.19 12.31 1.32
CA SER A 82 -13.81 13.17 2.46
C SER A 82 -12.29 13.14 2.71
N ILE A 83 -11.68 11.95 2.64
CA ILE A 83 -10.21 11.81 2.73
C ILE A 83 -9.53 12.57 1.58
N ARG A 84 -10.00 12.40 0.34
CA ARG A 84 -9.47 13.09 -0.84
C ARG A 84 -9.54 14.61 -0.72
N ALA A 85 -10.61 15.14 -0.13
CA ALA A 85 -10.79 16.57 0.07
C ALA A 85 -9.88 17.14 1.16
N ASN A 86 -9.44 16.31 2.12
CA ASN A 86 -8.68 16.72 3.30
C ASN A 86 -7.33 17.38 2.93
N PRO A 87 -7.01 18.59 3.44
CA PRO A 87 -5.75 19.26 3.15
C PRO A 87 -4.50 18.48 3.55
N LYS A 88 -4.55 17.70 4.64
CA LYS A 88 -3.40 16.89 5.10
C LYS A 88 -3.12 15.74 4.14
N TRP A 89 -4.18 15.11 3.63
CA TRP A 89 -4.06 14.07 2.60
C TRP A 89 -3.51 14.64 1.30
N LYS A 90 -3.99 15.81 0.85
CA LYS A 90 -3.45 16.51 -0.33
C LYS A 90 -1.95 16.82 -0.15
N ALA A 91 -1.57 17.38 0.99
CA ALA A 91 -0.18 17.70 1.29
C ALA A 91 0.72 16.45 1.36
N PHE A 92 0.21 15.32 1.87
CA PHE A 92 0.89 14.05 1.82
C PHE A 92 1.05 13.54 0.38
N LYS A 93 -0.03 13.53 -0.41
CA LYS A 93 0.02 13.15 -1.82
C LYS A 93 1.03 13.98 -2.61
N ASP A 94 1.05 15.29 -2.42
CA ASP A 94 2.00 16.18 -3.11
C ASP A 94 3.45 15.87 -2.71
N ALA A 95 3.69 15.55 -1.44
CA ALA A 95 5.00 15.09 -1.00
C ALA A 95 5.38 13.77 -1.72
N VAL A 96 4.49 12.78 -1.76
CA VAL A 96 4.76 11.50 -2.43
C VAL A 96 4.94 11.67 -3.96
N ARG A 97 4.22 12.59 -4.59
CA ARG A 97 4.44 12.93 -6.02
C ARG A 97 5.79 13.59 -6.26
N ALA A 98 6.27 14.44 -5.36
CA ALA A 98 7.61 15.04 -5.47
C ALA A 98 8.72 13.98 -5.49
N PHE A 99 8.42 12.80 -4.96
CA PHE A 99 9.25 11.62 -4.95
C PHE A 99 9.04 10.69 -6.16
N GLY A 100 8.29 11.14 -7.18
CA GLY A 100 8.17 10.44 -8.45
C GLY A 100 7.13 9.33 -8.50
N PHE A 101 6.32 9.17 -7.46
CA PHE A 101 5.25 8.17 -7.41
C PHE A 101 3.94 8.77 -7.91
N ASP A 102 3.34 8.15 -8.93
CA ASP A 102 2.01 8.52 -9.42
C ASP A 102 0.92 7.87 -8.56
N VAL A 103 0.66 8.49 -7.41
CA VAL A 103 -0.38 8.04 -6.47
C VAL A 103 -1.79 8.21 -7.06
N ASP A 104 -1.98 9.14 -8.01
CA ASP A 104 -3.29 9.34 -8.64
C ASP A 104 -3.64 8.19 -9.56
N GLN A 105 -2.68 7.72 -10.36
CA GLN A 105 -2.88 6.55 -11.20
C GLN A 105 -3.26 5.33 -10.35
N LEU A 106 -2.61 5.12 -9.21
CA LEU A 106 -2.96 4.00 -8.32
C LEU A 106 -4.37 4.14 -7.73
N ILE A 107 -4.74 5.34 -7.27
CA ILE A 107 -6.09 5.63 -6.75
C ILE A 107 -7.12 5.38 -7.85
N GLU A 108 -6.85 5.84 -9.06
CA GLU A 108 -7.77 5.73 -10.19
C GLU A 108 -7.93 4.28 -10.63
N CYS A 109 -6.85 3.52 -10.80
CA CYS A 109 -6.92 2.10 -11.12
C CYS A 109 -7.73 1.32 -10.08
N THR A 110 -7.54 1.62 -8.80
CA THR A 110 -8.30 0.97 -7.70
C THR A 110 -9.77 1.35 -7.75
N ARG A 111 -10.07 2.63 -7.98
CA ARG A 111 -11.44 3.14 -8.11
C ARG A 111 -12.16 2.50 -9.30
N THR A 112 -11.56 2.52 -10.49
CA THR A 112 -12.09 1.91 -11.70
C THR A 112 -12.34 0.43 -11.49
N PHE A 113 -11.38 -0.31 -10.91
CA PHE A 113 -11.58 -1.71 -10.60
C PHE A 113 -12.81 -1.94 -9.70
N ILE A 114 -12.91 -1.20 -8.58
CA ILE A 114 -14.04 -1.36 -7.65
C ILE A 114 -15.36 -0.99 -8.34
N GLU A 115 -15.42 0.11 -9.08
CA GLU A 115 -16.66 0.58 -9.71
C GLU A 115 -17.12 -0.30 -10.88
N ASP A 116 -16.19 -0.77 -11.71
CA ASP A 116 -16.50 -1.56 -12.91
C ASP A 116 -16.67 -3.06 -12.60
N SER A 117 -16.28 -3.49 -11.41
CA SER A 117 -16.45 -4.88 -10.97
C SER A 117 -17.92 -5.27 -10.94
N LYS A 118 -18.29 -6.20 -11.83
CA LYS A 118 -19.60 -6.83 -11.83
C LYS A 118 -19.60 -7.94 -10.79
N VAL A 119 -20.20 -7.65 -9.64
CA VAL A 119 -20.39 -8.63 -8.58
C VAL A 119 -21.69 -9.38 -8.83
N GLY A 120 -21.61 -10.71 -8.90
CA GLY A 120 -22.78 -11.58 -9.02
C GLY A 120 -23.55 -11.70 -7.69
N ASP A 121 -24.46 -12.68 -7.61
CA ASP A 121 -25.20 -12.94 -6.37
C ASP A 121 -24.24 -13.24 -5.21
N VAL A 122 -24.58 -12.73 -4.03
CA VAL A 122 -23.81 -12.89 -2.79
C VAL A 122 -24.75 -13.39 -1.72
N ASP A 123 -24.31 -14.38 -0.93
CA ASP A 123 -25.02 -14.80 0.27
C ASP A 123 -25.23 -13.57 1.19
N PRO A 124 -26.48 -13.20 1.52
CA PRO A 124 -26.76 -12.04 2.38
C PRO A 124 -26.15 -12.14 3.78
N SER A 125 -25.79 -13.35 4.22
CA SER A 125 -25.13 -13.61 5.50
C SER A 125 -23.61 -13.56 5.43
N ALA A 126 -23.03 -13.46 4.22
CA ALA A 126 -21.59 -13.42 4.03
C ALA A 126 -20.97 -12.21 4.73
N LYS A 127 -19.93 -12.47 5.54
CA LYS A 127 -19.12 -11.41 6.12
C LYS A 127 -18.20 -10.83 5.04
N LYS A 128 -18.18 -9.50 4.91
CA LYS A 128 -17.20 -8.76 4.09
C LYS A 128 -15.78 -9.18 4.47
N SER A 129 -15.04 -9.74 3.52
CA SER A 129 -13.67 -10.18 3.78
C SER A 129 -12.79 -10.15 2.54
N LEU A 130 -11.58 -9.62 2.70
CA LEU A 130 -10.49 -9.69 1.74
C LEU A 130 -9.45 -10.75 2.13
N ALA A 131 -9.61 -11.43 3.27
CA ALA A 131 -8.54 -12.24 3.86
C ALA A 131 -8.10 -13.41 2.96
N SER A 132 -9.05 -14.13 2.36
CA SER A 132 -8.74 -15.22 1.42
C SER A 132 -8.06 -14.70 0.15
N PHE A 133 -8.59 -13.61 -0.41
CA PHE A 133 -7.99 -12.93 -1.56
C PHE A 133 -6.55 -12.51 -1.29
N ILE A 134 -6.30 -11.85 -0.15
CA ILE A 134 -4.97 -11.39 0.20
C ILE A 134 -4.04 -12.59 0.38
N ARG A 135 -4.46 -13.66 1.08
CA ARG A 135 -3.67 -14.90 1.21
C ARG A 135 -3.29 -15.51 -0.15
N ASP A 136 -4.20 -15.53 -1.12
CA ASP A 136 -3.88 -16.11 -2.43
C ASP A 136 -2.94 -15.20 -3.24
N ILE A 137 -3.04 -13.88 -3.07
CA ILE A 137 -2.06 -12.92 -3.62
C ILE A 137 -0.68 -13.13 -3.00
N GLU A 138 -0.60 -13.29 -1.68
CA GLU A 138 0.64 -13.54 -0.94
C GLU A 138 1.43 -14.73 -1.47
N GLU A 139 0.73 -15.77 -1.90
CA GLU A 139 1.35 -17.01 -2.41
C GLU A 139 2.02 -16.82 -3.77
N VAL A 140 1.61 -15.84 -4.57
CA VAL A 140 2.15 -15.62 -5.92
C VAL A 140 3.21 -14.51 -5.99
N ILE A 141 3.24 -13.58 -5.04
CA ILE A 141 4.22 -12.49 -5.08
C ILE A 141 5.63 -13.02 -4.77
N PRO A 142 6.64 -12.77 -5.63
CA PRO A 142 8.00 -13.27 -5.44
C PRO A 142 8.80 -12.38 -4.47
N VAL A 143 8.38 -12.29 -3.20
CA VAL A 143 8.96 -11.40 -2.18
C VAL A 143 10.47 -11.48 -2.12
N GLY A 144 11.02 -12.70 -2.01
CA GLY A 144 12.47 -12.92 -1.94
C GLY A 144 13.22 -12.32 -3.13
N GLN A 145 12.70 -12.48 -4.35
CA GLN A 145 13.29 -11.89 -5.55
C GLN A 145 13.20 -10.38 -5.55
N MET A 146 12.10 -9.82 -5.05
CA MET A 146 11.94 -8.38 -4.90
C MET A 146 12.94 -7.81 -3.89
N LEU A 147 13.16 -8.48 -2.74
CA LEU A 147 14.18 -8.08 -1.77
C LEU A 147 15.58 -8.07 -2.40
N MET A 148 15.93 -9.15 -3.09
CA MET A 148 17.24 -9.31 -3.72
C MET A 148 17.47 -8.29 -4.83
N THR A 149 16.41 -7.94 -5.57
CA THR A 149 16.47 -6.91 -6.62
C THR A 149 16.68 -5.55 -5.96
N PHE A 150 15.89 -5.22 -4.94
CA PHE A 150 16.00 -3.98 -4.18
C PHE A 150 17.39 -3.77 -3.56
N ALA A 151 17.97 -4.79 -2.92
CA ALA A 151 19.28 -4.69 -2.27
C ALA A 151 20.41 -4.25 -3.22
N LYS A 152 20.21 -4.38 -4.53
CA LYS A 152 21.15 -3.97 -5.58
C LYS A 152 20.90 -2.55 -6.12
N LYS A 153 19.81 -1.89 -5.72
CA LYS A 153 19.32 -0.61 -6.25
C LYS A 153 19.79 0.57 -5.40
N LYS A 154 20.95 1.13 -5.77
CA LYS A 154 21.62 2.18 -4.96
C LYS A 154 20.83 3.49 -4.95
N ASN A 155 20.22 3.88 -6.07
CA ASN A 155 19.48 5.15 -6.14
C ASN A 155 18.17 5.04 -5.37
N LEU A 156 17.55 3.87 -5.38
CA LEU A 156 16.37 3.58 -4.57
C LEU A 156 16.70 3.52 -3.06
N GLN A 157 17.89 3.05 -2.69
CA GLN A 157 18.38 3.16 -1.31
C GLN A 157 18.63 4.63 -0.90
N SER A 158 19.29 5.43 -1.76
CA SER A 158 19.47 6.87 -1.52
C SER A 158 18.13 7.59 -1.40
N PHE A 159 17.18 7.26 -2.26
CA PHE A 159 15.81 7.77 -2.23
C PHE A 159 15.16 7.53 -0.86
N ILE A 160 15.27 6.32 -0.34
CA ILE A 160 14.74 5.97 0.98
C ILE A 160 15.41 6.73 2.12
N GLN A 161 16.72 6.96 2.06
CA GLN A 161 17.40 7.78 3.06
C GLN A 161 16.85 9.20 3.10
N HIS A 162 16.53 9.79 1.94
CA HIS A 162 15.88 11.10 1.86
C HIS A 162 14.42 11.07 2.34
N MET A 163 13.71 9.95 2.19
CA MET A 163 12.36 9.76 2.72
C MET A 163 12.33 9.62 4.24
N SER A 164 13.39 9.08 4.85
CA SER A 164 13.45 8.69 6.26
C SER A 164 13.52 9.88 7.24
N THR A 165 13.35 11.11 6.78
CA THR A 165 13.41 12.31 7.62
C THR A 165 12.22 12.42 8.58
N ASN A 166 12.43 13.14 9.70
CA ASN A 166 11.36 13.48 10.63
C ASN A 166 10.23 14.30 9.97
N GLY A 167 10.56 15.16 9.00
CA GLY A 167 9.55 15.93 8.27
C GLY A 167 8.59 15.06 7.46
N THR A 168 9.08 13.99 6.83
CA THR A 168 8.23 13.00 6.15
C THR A 168 7.40 12.21 7.17
N LYS A 169 8.01 11.79 8.29
CA LYS A 169 7.31 11.09 9.38
C LYS A 169 6.13 11.90 9.91
N GLU A 170 6.33 13.19 10.16
CA GLU A 170 5.30 14.09 10.67
C GLU A 170 4.11 14.21 9.71
N LYS A 171 4.37 14.32 8.40
CA LYS A 171 3.31 14.35 7.37
C LYS A 171 2.48 13.06 7.37
N VAL A 172 3.12 11.89 7.49
CA VAL A 172 2.41 10.60 7.62
C VAL A 172 1.57 10.59 8.89
N MET A 173 2.15 10.96 10.04
CA MET A 173 1.43 11.01 11.31
C MET A 173 0.24 11.98 11.28
N ASP A 174 0.35 13.09 10.58
CA ASP A 174 -0.73 14.06 10.46
C ASP A 174 -1.91 13.53 9.65
N VAL A 175 -1.65 12.74 8.60
CA VAL A 175 -2.70 12.01 7.86
C VAL A 175 -3.36 10.96 8.75
N LEU A 176 -2.59 10.20 9.53
CA LEU A 176 -3.14 9.19 10.45
C LEU A 176 -4.01 9.79 11.57
N LYS A 177 -3.87 11.08 11.88
CA LYS A 177 -4.75 11.79 12.83
C LYS A 177 -6.10 12.17 12.22
N VAL A 178 -6.27 12.11 10.90
CA VAL A 178 -7.54 12.45 10.24
C VAL A 178 -8.59 11.40 10.60
N PRO A 179 -9.73 11.77 11.22
CA PRO A 179 -10.74 10.80 11.66
C PRO A 179 -11.24 9.89 10.54
N GLU A 180 -11.43 10.43 9.34
CA GLU A 180 -11.88 9.66 8.17
C GLU A 180 -10.82 8.64 7.72
N VAL A 181 -9.54 8.95 7.85
CA VAL A 181 -8.45 8.00 7.57
C VAL A 181 -8.45 6.88 8.59
N LYS A 182 -8.65 7.18 9.88
CA LYS A 182 -8.77 6.15 10.92
C LYS A 182 -9.94 5.22 10.65
N LYS A 183 -11.11 5.78 10.34
CA LYS A 183 -12.30 5.01 9.98
C LYS A 183 -12.05 4.12 8.75
N TYR A 184 -11.38 4.65 7.72
CA TYR A 184 -11.03 3.86 6.54
C TYR A 184 -10.07 2.70 6.87
N ILE A 185 -9.08 2.94 7.73
CA ILE A 185 -8.18 1.89 8.24
C ILE A 185 -8.97 0.81 9.00
N GLU A 186 -9.90 1.21 9.86
CA GLU A 186 -10.76 0.30 10.62
C GLU A 186 -11.62 -0.56 9.69
N GLU A 187 -12.27 0.05 8.68
CA GLU A 187 -13.09 -0.68 7.71
C GLU A 187 -12.27 -1.73 6.95
N LEU A 188 -11.05 -1.38 6.52
CA LEU A 188 -10.15 -2.33 5.86
C LEU A 188 -9.69 -3.45 6.80
N SER A 189 -9.39 -3.12 8.05
CA SER A 189 -9.00 -4.08 9.08
C SER A 189 -10.12 -5.08 9.39
N ASP A 190 -11.36 -4.62 9.47
CA ASP A 190 -12.54 -5.46 9.67
C ASP A 190 -12.77 -6.47 8.53
N MET A 191 -12.33 -6.11 7.33
CA MET A 191 -12.33 -7.00 6.15
C MET A 191 -11.11 -7.93 6.11
N GLY A 192 -10.15 -7.80 7.03
CA GLY A 192 -8.97 -8.65 7.12
C GLY A 192 -7.73 -8.10 6.40
N LEU A 193 -7.73 -6.82 6.02
CA LEU A 193 -6.53 -6.12 5.55
C LEU A 193 -5.90 -5.36 6.72
N ASP A 194 -4.83 -5.90 7.29
CA ASP A 194 -4.16 -5.29 8.46
C ASP A 194 -3.29 -4.09 8.06
N VAL A 195 -3.92 -2.91 7.98
CA VAL A 195 -3.23 -1.66 7.64
C VAL A 195 -2.26 -1.22 8.73
N GLN A 196 -2.49 -1.62 9.99
CA GLN A 196 -1.62 -1.25 11.10
C GLN A 196 -0.29 -2.00 11.03
N ASP A 197 -0.32 -3.29 10.72
CA ASP A 197 0.90 -4.08 10.47
C ASP A 197 1.69 -3.49 9.31
N MET A 198 1.01 -3.14 8.21
CA MET A 198 1.63 -2.49 7.06
C MET A 198 2.29 -1.16 7.41
N LEU A 199 1.62 -0.30 8.18
CA LEU A 199 2.19 0.97 8.65
C LEU A 199 3.34 0.74 9.64
N SER A 200 3.28 -0.30 10.48
CA SER A 200 4.33 -0.61 11.44
C SER A 200 5.63 -1.01 10.73
N LEU A 201 5.53 -1.74 9.63
CA LEU A 201 6.66 -2.09 8.78
C LEU A 201 7.21 -0.89 8.03
N LEU A 202 6.35 0.05 7.61
CA LEU A 202 6.79 1.34 7.05
C LEU A 202 7.66 2.10 8.03
N PHE A 203 7.20 2.18 9.28
CA PHE A 203 7.91 2.90 10.33
C PHE A 203 9.22 2.21 10.69
N ALA A 204 9.23 0.88 10.79
CA ALA A 204 10.44 0.11 11.02
C ALA A 204 11.44 0.29 9.88
N GLY A 205 10.95 0.17 8.63
CA GLY A 205 11.76 0.35 7.45
C GLY A 205 12.38 1.73 7.34
N LEU A 206 11.62 2.80 7.57
CA LEU A 206 12.10 4.18 7.44
C LEU A 206 12.97 4.62 8.64
N GLY A 207 13.34 3.70 9.54
CA GLY A 207 14.09 4.00 10.75
C GLY A 207 13.33 4.89 11.74
N TRP A 208 12.01 4.97 11.63
CA TRP A 208 11.15 5.81 12.49
C TRP A 208 10.80 5.15 13.82
N GLY A 209 11.18 3.89 14.00
CA GLY A 209 10.91 3.07 15.19
C GLY A 209 9.54 2.41 15.13
N ASN A 210 8.99 2.05 16.28
CA ASN A 210 7.66 1.44 16.34
C ASN A 210 6.57 2.50 16.12
N LEU A 211 5.62 2.20 15.23
CA LEU A 211 4.42 3.01 15.06
C LEU A 211 3.65 3.07 16.38
N LYS A 212 3.27 4.28 16.77
CA LYS A 212 2.29 4.53 17.84
C LYS A 212 1.10 5.22 17.18
N MET A 213 0.01 4.47 16.99
CA MET A 213 -1.20 5.03 16.39
C MET A 213 -1.70 6.21 17.24
N PRO A 214 -1.94 7.38 16.64
CA PRO A 214 -2.46 8.55 17.33
C PRO A 214 -3.98 8.47 17.54
#